data_AF-A0A554IKE4-F1
#
_entry.id   AF-A0A554IKE4-F1
#
_cell.length_a   1.000
_cell.length_b   1.000
_cell.length_c   1.000
_cell.angle_alpha   90.00
_cell.angle_beta   90.00
_cell.angle_gamma   90.00
#
_symmetry.space_group_name_H-M   'P 1'
#
loop_
_entity.id
_entity.type
_entity.pdbx_description
1 polymer ?
#
loop_
_entity_poly.entity_id
_entity_poly.type
_entity_poly.pdbx_seq_one_letter_code
_entity_poly.pdbx_strand_id
1 'polypeptide(L)'
;MKVCFSFQRSFAYISHNLAILLQQENPGIECCGYAYLRSSFEFLKNQKEVSYTNLILDEDIHERFKTELLDPEYLKRIEREYGIPNLWPYIALDRVLMFNQLVREYPYNTPAYSHEEMLRIFQVKTKAVIAFMEKEKPDAIFFPNIGGISMYFMYQYAKKHGIKTLLVTTASTKGRFVISETYDSFTGVDALFKKRLHSGTSYASYAAARNMLAEFRAQPDTYNKEMTPKRQPVTKRQQLRFLRPARFLASVGWFMHLLRVHFFTRYPKDYSYIHPIGYLIDRVRRKVRNLIGVEDLYDPFTPKNENFAFFPLHYEPEVSLLLLAPFATNQIELVRAAAKSLPVMWKLYVKEHPLMVQYRPRSYY
;
A
#
# COMPACT_ATOMS: atom_id res chain seq x y z
N MET A 1 -8.96 -16.30 23.95
CA MET A 1 -8.16 -15.29 23.24
C MET A 1 -8.80 -15.10 21.87
N LYS A 2 -8.97 -13.87 21.42
CA LYS A 2 -9.55 -13.53 20.12
C LYS A 2 -8.58 -12.71 19.29
N VAL A 3 -8.42 -13.08 18.03
CA VAL A 3 -7.55 -12.38 17.08
C VAL A 3 -8.36 -11.91 15.88
N CYS A 4 -8.35 -10.61 15.62
CA CYS A 4 -8.94 -10.07 14.40
C CYS A 4 -7.90 -9.98 13.28
N PHE A 5 -8.35 -10.24 12.06
CA PHE A 5 -7.51 -10.16 10.87
C PHE A 5 -8.03 -9.07 9.93
N SER A 6 -7.10 -8.26 9.44
CA SER A 6 -7.36 -7.38 8.30
C SER A 6 -7.09 -8.14 7.00
N PHE A 7 -8.05 -8.11 6.08
CA PHE A 7 -7.98 -8.80 4.80
C PHE A 7 -7.98 -7.82 3.64
N GLN A 8 -6.86 -7.72 2.94
CA GLN A 8 -6.71 -6.82 1.79
C GLN A 8 -6.25 -7.55 0.53
N ARG A 9 -7.03 -7.48 -0.56
CA ARG A 9 -6.62 -7.96 -1.89
C ARG A 9 -6.05 -9.40 -1.82
N SER A 10 -4.90 -9.64 -2.45
CA SER A 10 -4.19 -10.92 -2.42
C SER A 10 -3.60 -11.26 -1.05
N PHE A 11 -3.38 -10.29 -0.16
CA PHE A 11 -2.95 -10.57 1.20
C PHE A 11 -4.06 -11.22 2.03
N ALA A 12 -5.32 -11.15 1.59
CA ALA A 12 -6.41 -11.85 2.27
C ALA A 12 -6.15 -13.36 2.39
N TYR A 13 -5.57 -13.99 1.36
CA TYR A 13 -5.20 -15.40 1.40
C TYR A 13 -4.06 -15.66 2.40
N ILE A 14 -3.13 -14.72 2.57
CA ILE A 14 -2.03 -14.84 3.54
C ILE A 14 -2.59 -14.72 4.96
N SER A 15 -3.40 -13.69 5.24
CA SER A 15 -4.07 -13.51 6.53
C SER A 15 -4.96 -14.71 6.88
N HIS A 16 -5.65 -15.29 5.91
CA HIS A 16 -6.50 -16.46 6.12
C HIS A 16 -5.68 -17.72 6.45
N ASN A 17 -4.62 -17.99 5.69
CA ASN A 17 -3.71 -19.10 6.02
C ASN A 17 -3.07 -18.93 7.39
N LEU A 18 -2.74 -17.70 7.79
CA LEU A 18 -2.25 -17.45 9.14
C LEU A 18 -3.32 -17.75 10.21
N ALA A 19 -4.59 -17.42 9.96
CA ALA A 19 -5.69 -17.77 10.86
C ALA A 19 -5.84 -19.30 11.00
N ILE A 20 -5.72 -20.06 9.89
CA ILE A 20 -5.72 -21.53 9.91
C ILE A 20 -4.59 -22.05 10.81
N LEU A 21 -3.35 -21.61 10.55
CA LEU A 21 -2.19 -22.06 11.33
C LEU A 21 -2.35 -21.71 12.81
N LEU A 22 -2.87 -20.52 13.11
CA LEU A 22 -3.08 -20.08 14.49
C LEU A 22 -4.11 -20.96 15.22
N GLN A 23 -5.20 -21.35 14.56
CA GLN A 23 -6.21 -22.25 15.14
C GLN A 23 -5.72 -23.69 15.25
N GLN A 24 -4.89 -24.17 14.32
CA GLN A 24 -4.27 -25.50 14.40
C GLN A 24 -3.36 -25.62 15.61
N GLU A 25 -2.50 -24.62 15.84
CA GLU A 25 -1.61 -24.57 17.00
C GLU A 25 -2.37 -24.28 18.30
N ASN A 26 -3.51 -23.58 18.22
CA ASN A 26 -4.29 -23.15 19.39
C ASN A 26 -5.81 -23.20 19.11
N PRO A 27 -6.46 -24.37 19.28
CA PRO A 27 -7.86 -24.57 18.89
C PRO A 27 -8.89 -23.67 19.59
N GLY A 28 -8.54 -23.09 20.75
CA GLY A 28 -9.40 -22.18 21.50
C GLY A 28 -9.37 -20.71 21.04
N ILE A 29 -8.62 -20.38 19.98
CA ILE A 29 -8.56 -19.01 19.46
C ILE A 29 -9.76 -18.73 18.55
N GLU A 30 -10.52 -17.70 18.94
CA GLU A 30 -11.56 -17.13 18.10
C GLU A 30 -10.95 -16.16 17.07
N CYS A 31 -11.47 -16.18 15.85
CA CYS A 31 -11.03 -15.29 14.78
C CYS A 31 -12.15 -14.35 14.34
N CYS A 32 -11.83 -13.09 14.11
CA CYS A 32 -12.73 -12.08 13.53
C CYS A 32 -12.07 -11.44 12.30
N GLY A 33 -12.86 -10.77 11.47
CA GLY A 33 -12.36 -10.27 10.19
C GLY A 33 -12.89 -8.92 9.75
N TYR A 34 -11.98 -8.10 9.22
CA TYR A 34 -12.30 -6.87 8.50
C TYR A 34 -11.80 -6.99 7.06
N ALA A 35 -12.71 -7.19 6.11
CA ALA A 35 -12.37 -7.34 4.70
C ALA A 35 -12.48 -6.01 3.96
N TYR A 36 -11.48 -5.68 3.16
CA TYR A 36 -11.49 -4.45 2.35
C TYR A 36 -12.29 -4.59 1.06
N LEU A 37 -12.10 -5.72 0.36
CA LEU A 37 -12.70 -5.93 -0.95
C LEU A 37 -13.73 -7.06 -0.89
N ARG A 38 -14.81 -6.90 -1.66
CA ARG A 38 -15.90 -7.86 -1.78
C ARG A 38 -15.40 -9.22 -2.25
N SER A 39 -14.45 -9.25 -3.18
CA SER A 39 -13.84 -10.51 -3.62
C SER A 39 -13.16 -11.28 -2.48
N SER A 40 -12.44 -10.58 -1.59
CA SER A 40 -11.85 -11.17 -0.39
C SER A 40 -12.93 -11.60 0.60
N PHE A 41 -13.97 -10.79 0.80
CA PHE A 41 -15.09 -11.10 1.69
C PHE A 41 -15.86 -12.35 1.24
N GLU A 42 -16.20 -12.46 -0.05
CA GLU A 42 -16.88 -13.63 -0.61
C GLU A 42 -16.01 -14.90 -0.51
N PHE A 43 -14.69 -14.78 -0.72
CA PHE A 43 -13.77 -15.90 -0.45
C PHE A 43 -13.86 -16.35 1.02
N LEU A 44 -13.77 -15.41 1.96
CA LEU A 44 -13.79 -15.68 3.40
C LEU A 44 -15.14 -16.23 3.89
N LYS A 45 -16.25 -15.92 3.21
CA LYS A 45 -17.57 -16.49 3.49
C LYS A 45 -17.76 -17.90 2.96
N ASN A 46 -17.08 -18.26 1.86
CA ASN A 46 -17.27 -19.54 1.18
C ASN A 46 -16.29 -20.62 1.62
N GLN A 47 -15.11 -20.23 2.14
CA GLN A 47 -14.19 -21.15 2.80
C GLN A 47 -14.81 -21.76 4.07
N LYS A 48 -14.33 -22.94 4.48
CA LYS A 48 -14.86 -23.72 5.61
C LYS A 48 -13.82 -23.99 6.71
N GLU A 49 -12.56 -23.63 6.45
CA GLU A 49 -11.41 -23.91 7.29
C GLU A 49 -11.39 -23.10 8.58
N VAL A 50 -11.89 -21.85 8.54
CA VAL A 50 -11.92 -20.94 9.70
C VAL A 50 -13.33 -20.39 9.90
N SER A 51 -13.86 -20.55 11.12
CA SER A 51 -15.10 -19.90 11.52
C SER A 51 -14.80 -18.51 12.09
N TYR A 52 -15.19 -17.47 11.37
CA TYR A 52 -15.05 -16.09 11.85
C TYR A 52 -16.26 -15.67 12.68
N THR A 53 -16.05 -15.22 13.91
CA THR A 53 -17.12 -14.74 14.83
C THR A 53 -17.92 -13.59 14.22
N ASN A 54 -17.22 -12.74 13.48
CA ASN A 54 -17.80 -11.63 12.73
C ASN A 54 -16.87 -11.28 11.57
N LEU A 55 -17.49 -10.99 10.43
CA LEU A 55 -16.79 -10.59 9.21
C LEU A 55 -17.54 -9.41 8.62
N ILE A 56 -16.85 -8.27 8.50
CA ILE A 56 -17.43 -7.04 7.93
C ILE A 56 -16.68 -6.60 6.67
N LEU A 57 -17.39 -5.91 5.77
CA LEU A 57 -16.87 -5.47 4.47
C LEU A 57 -16.77 -3.94 4.40
N ASP A 58 -15.58 -3.43 4.11
CA ASP A 58 -15.28 -2.00 3.97
C ASP A 58 -16.09 -1.34 2.84
N GLU A 59 -16.29 -2.01 1.72
CA GLU A 59 -17.05 -1.48 0.58
C GLU A 59 -18.55 -1.27 0.92
N ASP A 60 -19.15 -2.18 1.69
CA ASP A 60 -20.53 -2.01 2.20
C ASP A 60 -20.61 -0.90 3.26
N ILE A 61 -19.56 -0.69 4.04
CA ILE A 61 -19.46 0.40 5.02
C ILE A 61 -19.30 1.74 4.30
N HIS A 62 -18.43 1.79 3.29
CA HIS A 62 -18.15 2.97 2.49
C HIS A 62 -19.45 3.53 1.92
N GLU A 63 -20.25 2.71 1.23
CA GLU A 63 -21.51 3.12 0.58
C GLU A 63 -22.53 3.81 1.50
N ARG A 64 -22.44 3.62 2.82
CA ARG A 64 -23.33 4.27 3.81
C ARG A 64 -23.18 5.79 3.84
N PHE A 65 -22.07 6.35 3.34
CA PHE A 65 -21.86 7.81 3.30
C PHE A 65 -22.98 8.54 2.52
N LYS A 66 -23.62 7.85 1.57
CA LYS A 66 -24.67 8.41 0.71
C LYS A 66 -25.93 8.79 1.49
N THR A 67 -26.22 8.05 2.56
CA THR A 67 -27.40 8.27 3.41
C THR A 67 -27.04 8.86 4.77
N GLU A 68 -25.78 8.78 5.18
CA GLU A 68 -25.30 9.34 6.44
C GLU A 68 -25.34 10.88 6.38
N LEU A 69 -25.83 11.50 7.43
CA LEU A 69 -25.72 12.94 7.63
C LEU A 69 -24.38 13.28 8.27
N LEU A 70 -23.75 14.37 7.82
CA LEU A 70 -22.52 14.85 8.44
C LEU A 70 -22.80 15.24 9.90
N ASP A 71 -22.00 14.70 10.82
CA ASP A 71 -22.07 15.01 12.25
C ASP A 71 -20.78 15.72 12.68
N PRO A 72 -20.77 17.07 12.72
CA PRO A 72 -19.58 17.83 13.09
C PRO A 72 -19.11 17.58 14.52
N GLU A 73 -20.03 17.29 15.45
CA GLU A 73 -19.66 17.06 16.85
C GLU A 73 -19.00 15.69 17.02
N TYR A 74 -19.48 14.67 16.31
CA TYR A 74 -18.79 13.40 16.19
C TYR A 74 -17.37 13.58 15.65
N LEU A 75 -17.20 14.31 14.53
CA LEU A 75 -15.88 14.51 13.92
C LEU A 75 -14.92 15.27 14.84
N LYS A 76 -15.38 16.35 15.50
CA LYS A 76 -14.58 17.08 16.50
C LYS A 76 -14.15 16.18 17.65
N ARG A 77 -15.02 15.30 18.12
CA ARG A 77 -14.69 14.33 19.17
C ARG A 77 -13.64 13.33 18.71
N ILE A 78 -13.82 12.72 17.53
CA ILE A 78 -12.85 11.78 16.96
C ILE A 78 -11.51 12.46 16.70
N GLU A 79 -11.50 13.73 16.26
CA GLU A 79 -10.26 14.49 16.09
C GLU A 79 -9.52 14.70 17.41
N ARG A 80 -10.22 15.10 18.49
CA ARG A 80 -9.60 15.24 19.82
C ARG A 80 -9.06 13.91 20.34
N GLU A 81 -9.77 12.81 20.06
CA GLU A 81 -9.44 11.50 20.61
C GLU A 81 -8.36 10.75 19.81
N TYR A 82 -8.30 10.93 18.49
CA TYR A 82 -7.48 10.12 17.58
C TYR A 82 -6.72 10.94 16.52
N GLY A 83 -6.74 12.28 16.55
CA GLY A 83 -6.02 13.12 15.57
C GLY A 83 -4.50 12.97 15.65
N ILE A 84 -3.81 12.96 14.49
CA ILE A 84 -2.34 12.79 14.42
C ILE A 84 -1.67 13.76 13.43
N PRO A 85 -1.69 15.09 13.62
CA PRO A 85 -2.26 15.83 14.76
C PRO A 85 -3.76 16.16 14.59
N ASN A 86 -4.32 15.89 13.41
CA ASN A 86 -5.73 16.08 13.07
C ASN A 86 -6.24 14.85 12.28
N LEU A 87 -7.42 14.92 11.66
CA LEU A 87 -7.99 13.78 10.91
C LEU A 87 -7.45 13.60 9.49
N TRP A 88 -6.81 14.60 8.90
CA TRP A 88 -6.36 14.56 7.51
C TRP A 88 -5.39 13.42 7.20
N PRO A 89 -4.43 13.03 8.06
CA PRO A 89 -3.54 11.91 7.81
C PRO A 89 -4.27 10.59 7.52
N TYR A 90 -5.45 10.36 8.10
CA TYR A 90 -6.26 9.19 7.78
C TYR A 90 -6.89 9.27 6.38
N ILE A 91 -7.40 10.46 6.04
CA ILE A 91 -8.08 10.73 4.77
C ILE A 91 -7.06 10.71 3.62
N ALA A 92 -5.94 11.42 3.80
CA ALA A 92 -4.86 11.56 2.83
C ALA A 92 -4.18 10.23 2.47
N LEU A 93 -4.18 9.28 3.41
CA LEU A 93 -3.66 7.93 3.20
C LEU A 93 -4.51 7.11 2.21
N ASP A 94 -5.81 7.39 2.12
CA ASP A 94 -6.73 6.61 1.32
C ASP A 94 -6.63 6.96 -0.16
N ARG A 95 -5.90 6.10 -0.89
CA ARG A 95 -5.60 6.32 -2.30
C ARG A 95 -6.83 6.44 -3.18
N VAL A 96 -7.87 5.65 -2.91
CA VAL A 96 -9.05 5.66 -3.77
C VAL A 96 -9.84 6.94 -3.52
N LEU A 97 -9.95 7.35 -2.26
CA LEU A 97 -10.63 8.57 -1.88
C LEU A 97 -9.92 9.83 -2.40
N MET A 98 -8.60 9.92 -2.23
CA MET A 98 -7.81 11.10 -2.59
C MET A 98 -7.46 11.18 -4.08
N PHE A 99 -7.19 10.03 -4.69
CA PHE A 99 -6.62 9.99 -6.04
C PHE A 99 -7.58 9.41 -7.07
N ASN A 100 -8.68 8.77 -6.68
CA ASN A 100 -9.60 8.00 -7.54
C ASN A 100 -9.01 6.66 -8.02
N GLN A 101 -9.90 5.71 -8.28
CA GLN A 101 -9.55 4.39 -8.79
C GLN A 101 -9.06 4.52 -10.24
N LEU A 102 -7.89 3.94 -10.55
CA LEU A 102 -7.20 4.00 -11.86
C LEU A 102 -6.57 5.33 -12.25
N VAL A 103 -6.79 6.42 -11.51
CA VAL A 103 -6.04 7.65 -11.74
C VAL A 103 -4.62 7.43 -11.23
N ARG A 104 -3.77 7.07 -12.19
CA ARG A 104 -2.33 6.85 -12.02
C ARG A 104 -1.55 7.94 -12.72
N GLU A 105 -2.13 9.13 -12.88
CA GLU A 105 -1.47 10.25 -13.53
C GLU A 105 -1.38 11.44 -12.61
N TYR A 106 -0.24 12.10 -12.70
CA TYR A 106 -0.03 13.38 -12.08
C TYR A 106 -0.82 14.48 -12.82
N PRO A 107 -1.40 15.46 -12.11
CA PRO A 107 -1.41 15.58 -10.65
C PRO A 107 -2.39 14.59 -10.00
N TYR A 108 -1.93 13.94 -8.92
CA TYR A 108 -2.74 13.02 -8.12
C TYR A 108 -3.61 13.84 -7.16
N ASN A 109 -4.50 14.70 -7.64
CA ASN A 109 -5.30 15.58 -6.79
C ASN A 109 -6.74 15.74 -7.30
N THR A 110 -7.27 14.69 -7.92
CA THR A 110 -8.63 14.64 -8.44
C THR A 110 -9.47 13.65 -7.62
N PRO A 111 -9.80 13.98 -6.34
CA PRO A 111 -10.66 13.13 -5.54
C PRO A 111 -12.02 12.98 -6.23
N ALA A 112 -12.59 11.78 -6.17
CA ALA A 112 -13.92 11.51 -6.74
C ALA A 112 -15.07 12.06 -5.86
N TYR A 113 -14.73 12.50 -4.65
CA TYR A 113 -15.66 12.90 -3.60
C TYR A 113 -15.46 14.37 -3.24
N SER A 114 -16.55 15.06 -2.96
CA SER A 114 -16.53 16.39 -2.33
C SER A 114 -15.95 16.33 -0.91
N HIS A 115 -15.56 17.48 -0.36
CA HIS A 115 -15.06 17.54 1.01
C HIS A 115 -16.06 16.96 2.02
N GLU A 116 -17.33 17.34 1.92
CA GLU A 116 -18.39 16.84 2.78
C GLU A 116 -18.58 15.31 2.66
N GLU A 117 -18.52 14.77 1.44
CA GLU A 117 -18.59 13.32 1.21
C GLU A 117 -17.37 12.61 1.82
N MET A 118 -16.16 13.15 1.69
CA MET A 118 -14.97 12.59 2.32
C MET A 118 -15.10 12.54 3.84
N LEU A 119 -15.67 13.58 4.46
CA LEU A 119 -15.94 13.61 5.90
C LEU A 119 -17.01 12.58 6.30
N ARG A 120 -18.08 12.44 5.52
CA ARG A 120 -19.10 11.39 5.75
C ARG A 120 -18.52 9.98 5.59
N ILE A 121 -17.66 9.76 4.60
CA ILE A 121 -16.95 8.48 4.41
C ILE A 121 -16.07 8.19 5.64
N PHE A 122 -15.29 9.17 6.10
CA PHE A 122 -14.48 9.02 7.31
C PHE A 122 -15.37 8.70 8.53
N GLN A 123 -16.50 9.38 8.68
CA GLN A 123 -17.47 9.15 9.74
C GLN A 123 -18.02 7.72 9.73
N VAL A 124 -18.56 7.23 8.61
CA VAL A 124 -19.14 5.89 8.56
C VAL A 124 -18.08 4.80 8.78
N LYS A 125 -16.87 4.98 8.24
CA LYS A 125 -15.75 4.05 8.41
C LYS A 125 -15.30 3.98 9.88
N THR A 126 -15.09 5.13 10.52
CA THR A 126 -14.68 5.16 11.94
C THR A 126 -15.77 4.64 12.88
N LYS A 127 -17.04 5.00 12.66
CA LYS A 127 -18.17 4.43 13.42
C LYS A 127 -18.21 2.90 13.32
N ALA A 128 -18.04 2.36 12.11
CA ALA A 128 -18.05 0.92 11.89
C ALA A 128 -16.84 0.22 12.52
N VAL A 129 -15.65 0.81 12.45
CA VAL A 129 -14.45 0.26 13.12
C VAL A 129 -14.64 0.24 14.63
N ILE A 130 -15.12 1.33 15.24
CA ILE A 130 -15.37 1.38 16.70
C ILE A 130 -16.38 0.30 17.09
N ALA A 131 -17.52 0.22 16.40
CA ALA A 131 -18.55 -0.77 16.70
C ALA A 131 -18.03 -2.21 16.54
N PHE A 132 -17.20 -2.47 15.53
CA PHE A 132 -16.57 -3.78 15.34
C PHE A 132 -15.60 -4.12 16.47
N MET A 133 -14.74 -3.18 16.86
CA MET A 133 -13.76 -3.36 17.92
C MET A 133 -14.40 -3.54 19.30
N GLU A 134 -15.45 -2.77 19.61
CA GLU A 134 -16.19 -2.85 20.88
C GLU A 134 -17.01 -4.14 20.99
N LYS A 135 -17.53 -4.64 19.87
CA LYS A 135 -18.26 -5.92 19.82
C LYS A 135 -17.31 -7.11 19.96
N GLU A 136 -16.23 -7.14 19.19
CA GLU A 136 -15.34 -8.30 19.16
C GLU A 136 -14.39 -8.34 20.35
N LYS A 137 -13.90 -7.17 20.81
CA LYS A 137 -12.88 -7.03 21.87
C LYS A 137 -11.67 -7.95 21.64
N PRO A 138 -10.96 -7.81 20.51
CA PRO A 138 -9.83 -8.69 20.22
C PRO A 138 -8.63 -8.41 21.14
N ASP A 139 -7.89 -9.46 21.48
CA ASP A 139 -6.61 -9.38 22.19
C ASP A 139 -5.47 -8.92 21.26
N ALA A 140 -5.58 -9.27 19.98
CA ALA A 140 -4.64 -8.89 18.95
C ALA A 140 -5.30 -8.64 17.59
N ILE A 141 -4.68 -7.80 16.77
CA ILE A 141 -5.07 -7.57 15.39
C ILE A 141 -3.87 -7.80 14.47
N PHE A 142 -4.09 -8.61 13.44
CA PHE A 142 -3.14 -8.83 12.37
C PHE A 142 -3.39 -7.90 11.18
N PHE A 143 -2.35 -7.18 10.76
CA PHE A 143 -2.36 -6.33 9.57
C PHE A 143 -1.32 -6.82 8.55
N PRO A 144 -1.73 -7.22 7.33
CA PRO A 144 -0.77 -7.51 6.26
C PRO A 144 -0.09 -6.23 5.75
N ASN A 145 -0.77 -5.09 5.85
CA ASN A 145 -0.27 -3.75 5.64
C ASN A 145 -1.23 -2.74 6.28
N ILE A 146 -0.84 -1.47 6.30
CA ILE A 146 -1.70 -0.37 6.70
C ILE A 146 -1.94 0.52 5.49
N GLY A 147 -3.20 0.60 5.04
CA GLY A 147 -3.60 1.49 3.97
C GLY A 147 -5.09 1.80 3.98
N GLY A 148 -5.43 3.06 3.70
CA GLY A 148 -6.80 3.57 3.76
C GLY A 148 -7.30 3.89 5.18
N ILE A 149 -8.45 4.55 5.24
CA ILE A 149 -9.00 5.10 6.49
C ILE A 149 -9.19 4.01 7.54
N SER A 150 -9.89 2.93 7.20
CA SER A 150 -10.35 1.94 8.17
C SER A 150 -9.21 1.17 8.81
N MET A 151 -8.21 0.73 8.04
CA MET A 151 -7.04 0.02 8.61
C MET A 151 -6.21 0.93 9.51
N TYR A 152 -5.94 2.15 9.07
CA TYR A 152 -5.11 3.05 9.86
C TYR A 152 -5.82 3.50 11.12
N PHE A 153 -7.12 3.81 11.04
CA PHE A 153 -7.92 4.11 12.21
C PHE A 153 -8.03 2.92 13.17
N MET A 154 -8.23 1.70 12.65
CA MET A 154 -8.25 0.47 13.46
C MET A 154 -6.92 0.22 14.16
N TYR A 155 -5.79 0.46 13.48
CA TYR A 155 -4.46 0.40 14.09
C TYR A 155 -4.33 1.42 15.24
N GLN A 156 -4.73 2.67 15.02
CA GLN A 156 -4.64 3.72 16.06
C GLN A 156 -5.59 3.46 17.23
N TYR A 157 -6.79 2.95 16.96
CA TYR A 157 -7.72 2.46 17.98
C TYR A 157 -7.06 1.35 18.80
N ALA A 158 -6.49 0.34 18.15
CA ALA A 158 -5.82 -0.77 18.83
C ALA A 158 -4.68 -0.29 19.74
N LYS A 159 -3.82 0.61 19.25
CA LYS A 159 -2.74 1.20 20.04
C LYS A 159 -3.25 1.95 21.27
N LYS A 160 -4.31 2.75 21.13
CA LYS A 160 -4.90 3.53 22.24
C LYS A 160 -5.52 2.62 23.32
N HIS A 161 -6.11 1.50 22.92
CA HIS A 161 -6.78 0.55 23.82
C HIS A 161 -5.88 -0.59 24.30
N GLY A 162 -4.57 -0.52 24.05
CA GLY A 162 -3.62 -1.56 24.48
C GLY A 162 -3.79 -2.91 23.78
N ILE A 163 -4.51 -2.96 22.65
CA ILE A 163 -4.70 -4.16 21.85
C ILE A 163 -3.43 -4.42 21.05
N LYS A 164 -2.96 -5.67 21.04
CA LYS A 164 -1.70 -6.01 20.37
C LYS A 164 -1.84 -5.87 18.85
N THR A 165 -0.98 -5.07 18.24
CA THR A 165 -0.91 -4.94 16.78
C THR A 165 0.20 -5.84 16.26
N LEU A 166 -0.06 -6.61 15.20
CA LEU A 166 0.91 -7.52 14.58
C LEU A 166 0.95 -7.27 13.07
N LEU A 167 2.11 -6.90 12.56
CA LEU A 167 2.33 -6.57 11.16
C LEU A 167 3.39 -7.48 10.57
N VAL A 168 3.09 -8.11 9.44
CA VAL A 168 4.09 -8.86 8.67
C VAL A 168 4.76 -7.94 7.67
N THR A 169 6.07 -7.80 7.80
CA THR A 169 6.90 -7.01 6.90
C THR A 169 7.94 -7.91 6.23
N THR A 170 8.27 -7.59 4.98
CA THR A 170 9.37 -8.24 4.29
C THR A 170 10.69 -7.70 4.85
N ALA A 171 11.60 -8.59 5.26
CA ALA A 171 12.94 -8.16 5.60
C ALA A 171 13.70 -7.76 4.31
N SER A 172 14.71 -6.90 4.44
CA SER A 172 15.66 -6.61 3.34
C SER A 172 16.54 -7.82 2.95
N THR A 173 16.30 -8.98 3.55
CA THR A 173 17.10 -10.19 3.38
C THR A 173 16.22 -11.29 2.80
N LYS A 174 16.80 -12.04 1.86
CA LYS A 174 16.06 -12.99 1.04
C LYS A 174 15.31 -14.03 1.87
N GLY A 175 14.03 -14.22 1.53
CA GLY A 175 13.19 -15.27 2.10
C GLY A 175 12.83 -15.07 3.57
N ARG A 176 13.05 -13.88 4.13
CA ARG A 176 12.75 -13.59 5.53
C ARG A 176 11.61 -12.59 5.67
N PHE A 177 10.73 -12.88 6.61
CA PHE A 177 9.66 -12.00 7.06
C PHE A 177 9.86 -11.69 8.53
N VAL A 178 9.41 -10.51 8.95
CA VAL A 178 9.45 -10.06 10.33
C VAL A 178 8.02 -9.78 10.77
N ILE A 179 7.70 -10.15 12.00
CA ILE A 179 6.49 -9.69 12.67
C ILE A 179 6.90 -8.53 13.57
N SER A 180 6.26 -7.39 13.37
CA SER A 180 6.48 -6.17 14.15
C SER A 180 5.18 -5.70 14.79
N GLU A 181 5.29 -4.96 15.89
CA GLU A 181 4.13 -4.35 16.53
C GLU A 181 3.82 -2.94 16.01
N THR A 182 4.71 -2.39 15.18
CA THR A 182 4.55 -1.08 14.53
C THR A 182 4.83 -1.20 13.04
N TYR A 183 4.33 -0.25 12.25
CA TYR A 183 4.46 -0.28 10.79
C TYR A 183 5.76 0.35 10.26
N ASP A 184 6.48 1.09 11.09
CA ASP A 184 7.64 1.91 10.75
C ASP A 184 8.97 1.36 11.29
N SER A 185 8.93 0.31 12.11
CA SER A 185 10.11 -0.31 12.71
C SER A 185 9.98 -1.83 12.81
N PHE A 186 11.07 -2.50 13.19
CA PHE A 186 11.09 -3.95 13.46
C PHE A 186 11.23 -4.16 14.97
N THR A 187 10.13 -4.03 15.71
CA THR A 187 10.16 -3.90 17.18
C THR A 187 10.98 -5.00 17.88
N GLY A 188 10.82 -6.26 17.47
CA GLY A 188 11.59 -7.38 18.01
C GLY A 188 13.09 -7.32 17.65
N VAL A 189 13.42 -6.91 16.43
CA VAL A 189 14.81 -6.74 15.98
C VAL A 189 15.47 -5.57 16.71
N ASP A 190 14.78 -4.46 16.85
CA ASP A 190 15.28 -3.26 17.53
C ASP A 190 15.51 -3.52 19.02
N ALA A 191 14.59 -4.23 19.67
CA ALA A 191 14.75 -4.64 21.08
C ALA A 191 15.98 -5.55 21.25
N LEU A 192 16.15 -6.54 20.38
CA LEU A 192 17.31 -7.42 20.38
C LEU A 192 18.61 -6.64 20.11
N PHE A 193 18.59 -5.72 19.14
CA PHE A 193 19.74 -4.89 18.80
C PHE A 193 20.17 -4.03 20.00
N LYS A 194 19.25 -3.27 20.60
CA LYS A 194 19.52 -2.42 21.77
C LYS A 194 20.04 -3.21 22.96
N LYS A 195 19.44 -4.37 23.26
CA LYS A 195 19.89 -5.25 24.35
C LYS A 195 21.33 -5.73 24.15
N ARG A 196 21.71 -5.99 22.89
CA ARG A 196 23.01 -6.61 22.57
C ARG A 196 24.11 -5.59 22.29
N LEU A 197 23.78 -4.38 21.82
CA LEU A 197 24.75 -3.34 21.48
C LEU A 197 25.71 -3.02 22.64
N HIS A 198 25.21 -3.04 23.88
CA HIS A 198 25.99 -2.69 25.08
C HIS A 198 26.62 -3.88 25.82
N SER A 199 26.35 -5.11 25.37
CA SER A 199 26.74 -6.32 26.11
C SER A 199 28.20 -6.76 25.95
N GLY A 200 28.94 -6.19 24.99
CA GLY A 200 30.33 -6.56 24.68
C GLY A 200 30.57 -8.04 24.33
N THR A 201 29.51 -8.84 24.23
CA THR A 201 29.61 -10.31 24.13
C THR A 201 29.67 -10.74 22.66
N SER A 202 30.60 -11.65 22.34
CA SER A 202 30.60 -12.33 21.04
C SER A 202 29.42 -13.29 20.96
N TYR A 203 28.56 -13.13 19.96
CA TYR A 203 27.37 -13.96 19.78
C TYR A 203 27.65 -15.11 18.81
N ALA A 204 27.09 -16.29 19.08
CA ALA A 204 27.14 -17.43 18.16
C ALA A 204 26.64 -17.07 16.74
N SER A 205 25.68 -16.13 16.65
CA SER A 205 25.14 -15.65 15.38
C SER A 205 26.05 -14.65 14.64
N TYR A 206 27.16 -14.19 15.22
CA TYR A 206 28.05 -13.21 14.59
C TYR A 206 28.75 -13.79 13.35
N ALA A 207 29.25 -15.02 13.46
CA ALA A 207 29.83 -15.73 12.32
C ALA A 207 28.80 -15.91 11.20
N ALA A 208 27.57 -16.32 11.55
CA ALA A 208 26.47 -16.46 10.59
C ALA A 208 26.11 -15.11 9.92
N ALA A 209 26.07 -14.02 10.67
CA ALA A 209 25.80 -12.68 10.13
C ALA A 209 26.92 -12.20 9.19
N ARG A 210 28.20 -12.45 9.53
CA ARG A 210 29.34 -12.15 8.65
C ARG A 210 29.30 -12.96 7.35
N ASN A 211 29.01 -14.25 7.44
CA ASN A 211 28.88 -15.11 6.28
C ASN A 211 27.73 -14.64 5.37
N MET A 212 26.57 -14.36 5.95
CA MET A 212 25.43 -13.82 5.22
C MET A 212 25.75 -12.49 4.53
N LEU A 213 26.46 -11.58 5.19
CA LEU A 213 26.90 -10.31 4.57
C LEU A 213 27.93 -10.53 3.46
N ALA A 214 28.86 -11.46 3.64
CA ALA A 214 29.85 -11.81 2.63
C ALA A 214 29.19 -12.43 1.39
N GLU A 215 28.26 -13.37 1.57
CA GLU A 215 27.45 -13.96 0.51
C GLU A 215 26.65 -12.90 -0.24
N PHE A 216 25.94 -12.03 0.48
CA PHE A 216 25.17 -10.95 -0.14
C PHE A 216 26.05 -9.96 -0.91
N ARG A 217 27.25 -9.64 -0.42
CA ARG A 217 28.18 -8.73 -1.13
C ARG A 217 28.82 -9.38 -2.34
N ALA A 218 29.13 -10.67 -2.26
CA ALA A 218 29.65 -11.43 -3.39
C ALA A 218 28.60 -11.60 -4.49
N GLN A 219 27.35 -11.84 -4.10
CA GLN A 219 26.23 -12.00 -5.02
C GLN A 219 24.96 -11.29 -4.50
N PRO A 220 24.80 -9.98 -4.76
CA PRO A 220 23.62 -9.25 -4.32
C PRO A 220 22.35 -9.82 -4.96
N ASP A 221 21.39 -10.21 -4.13
CA ASP A 221 20.06 -10.59 -4.60
C ASP A 221 19.23 -9.33 -4.88
N THR A 222 18.52 -9.33 -6.01
CA THR A 222 17.58 -8.25 -6.33
C THR A 222 16.37 -8.30 -5.40
N TYR A 223 16.02 -7.17 -4.78
CA TYR A 223 14.84 -7.06 -3.92
C TYR A 223 13.56 -7.60 -4.58
N ASN A 224 13.36 -7.29 -5.86
CA ASN A 224 12.27 -7.84 -6.66
C ASN A 224 12.77 -8.26 -8.05
N LYS A 225 12.81 -9.57 -8.30
CA LYS A 225 13.26 -10.15 -9.58
C LYS A 225 12.42 -9.68 -10.77
N GLU A 226 11.12 -9.46 -10.58
CA GLU A 226 10.20 -8.98 -11.62
C GLU A 226 10.43 -7.51 -11.99
N MET A 227 11.02 -6.73 -11.09
CA MET A 227 11.28 -5.30 -11.33
C MET A 227 12.64 -5.03 -11.97
N THR A 228 13.39 -6.07 -12.34
CA THR A 228 14.70 -5.92 -13.00
C THR A 228 14.56 -5.34 -14.42
N PRO A 229 15.53 -4.55 -14.91
CA PRO A 229 15.50 -3.99 -16.27
C PRO A 229 15.32 -5.04 -17.37
N LYS A 230 15.83 -6.26 -17.16
CA LYS A 230 15.69 -7.39 -18.10
C LYS A 230 14.24 -7.89 -18.23
N ARG A 231 13.45 -7.80 -17.15
CA ARG A 231 12.06 -8.29 -17.11
C ARG A 231 11.05 -7.19 -17.38
N GLN A 232 11.39 -5.94 -17.12
CA GLN A 232 10.55 -4.81 -17.49
C GLN A 232 10.58 -4.58 -19.02
N PRO A 233 9.43 -4.28 -19.66
CA PRO A 233 9.36 -4.03 -21.09
C PRO A 233 9.87 -2.63 -21.43
N VAL A 234 11.16 -2.36 -21.21
CA VAL A 234 11.75 -1.02 -21.39
C VAL A 234 11.89 -0.61 -22.86
N THR A 235 11.90 -1.58 -23.79
CA THR A 235 12.02 -1.30 -25.24
C THR A 235 10.67 -1.17 -25.93
N LYS A 236 10.58 -0.29 -26.95
CA LYS A 236 9.36 -0.08 -27.77
C LYS A 236 8.81 -1.40 -28.35
N ARG A 237 9.67 -2.30 -28.82
CA ARG A 237 9.26 -3.62 -29.34
C ARG A 237 8.63 -4.52 -28.27
N GLN A 238 9.17 -4.52 -27.05
CA GLN A 238 8.61 -5.31 -25.95
C GLN A 238 7.26 -4.75 -25.48
N GLN A 239 7.04 -3.44 -25.62
CA GLN A 239 5.76 -2.78 -25.31
C GLN A 239 4.62 -3.22 -26.23
N LEU A 240 4.91 -3.56 -27.48
CA LEU A 240 3.95 -4.07 -28.47
C LEU A 240 3.63 -5.58 -28.32
N ARG A 241 4.24 -6.28 -27.36
CA ARG A 241 3.99 -7.73 -27.17
C ARG A 241 2.52 -8.07 -26.90
N PHE A 242 1.70 -7.11 -26.45
CA PHE A 242 0.26 -7.34 -26.24
C PHE A 242 -0.50 -7.64 -27.53
N LEU A 243 0.03 -7.25 -28.70
CA LEU A 243 -0.55 -7.56 -30.02
C LEU A 243 -0.31 -9.02 -30.45
N ARG A 244 0.54 -9.77 -29.74
CA ARG A 244 0.73 -11.21 -30.03
C ARG A 244 -0.58 -11.97 -29.75
N PRO A 245 -0.98 -12.94 -30.60
CA PRO A 245 -2.32 -13.57 -30.54
C PRO A 245 -2.74 -14.01 -29.13
N ALA A 246 -1.91 -14.78 -28.44
CA ALA A 246 -2.23 -15.27 -27.08
C ALA A 246 -2.45 -14.15 -26.05
N ARG A 247 -1.67 -13.06 -26.13
CA ARG A 247 -1.78 -11.92 -25.20
C ARG A 247 -2.93 -10.99 -25.56
N PHE A 248 -3.23 -10.89 -26.84
CA PHE A 248 -4.40 -10.17 -27.33
C PHE A 248 -5.67 -10.88 -26.86
N LEU A 249 -5.78 -12.20 -27.04
CA LEU A 249 -6.90 -13.00 -26.55
C LEU A 249 -7.06 -12.91 -25.03
N ALA A 250 -5.98 -12.97 -24.26
CA ALA A 250 -6.03 -12.76 -22.81
C ALA A 250 -6.54 -11.34 -22.44
N SER A 251 -6.18 -10.33 -23.24
CA SER A 251 -6.64 -8.96 -23.04
C SER A 251 -8.12 -8.79 -23.36
N VAL A 252 -8.60 -9.44 -24.42
CA VAL A 252 -10.03 -9.50 -24.77
C VAL A 252 -10.80 -10.24 -23.68
N GLY A 253 -10.32 -11.40 -23.23
CA GLY A 253 -10.95 -12.15 -22.14
C GLY A 253 -11.07 -11.33 -20.85
N TRP A 254 -10.02 -10.59 -20.48
CA TRP A 254 -10.08 -9.67 -19.35
C TRP A 254 -11.10 -8.53 -19.56
N PHE A 255 -11.16 -7.96 -20.75
CA PHE A 255 -12.14 -6.91 -21.06
C PHE A 255 -13.59 -7.45 -21.02
N MET A 256 -13.82 -8.66 -21.53
CA MET A 256 -15.12 -9.34 -21.42
C MET A 256 -15.49 -9.62 -19.97
N HIS A 257 -14.52 -9.97 -19.13
CA HIS A 257 -14.72 -10.09 -17.69
C HIS A 257 -15.17 -8.74 -17.08
N LEU A 258 -14.50 -7.63 -17.40
CA LEU A 258 -14.90 -6.31 -16.94
C LEU A 258 -16.32 -5.93 -17.39
N LEU A 259 -16.69 -6.21 -18.64
CA LEU A 259 -18.06 -6.00 -19.13
C LEU A 259 -19.07 -6.86 -18.36
N ARG A 260 -18.75 -8.14 -18.12
CA ARG A 260 -19.62 -9.01 -17.32
C ARG A 260 -19.82 -8.46 -15.92
N VAL A 261 -18.75 -8.03 -15.26
CA VAL A 261 -18.81 -7.42 -13.92
C VAL A 261 -19.67 -6.15 -13.95
N HIS A 262 -19.49 -5.29 -14.95
CA HIS A 262 -20.25 -4.05 -15.11
C HIS A 262 -21.76 -4.28 -15.21
N PHE A 263 -22.20 -5.24 -16.04
CA PHE A 263 -23.62 -5.44 -16.33
C PHE A 263 -24.33 -6.43 -15.41
N PHE A 264 -23.62 -7.42 -14.85
CA PHE A 264 -24.25 -8.55 -14.16
C PHE A 264 -23.91 -8.68 -12.68
N THR A 265 -23.23 -7.70 -12.08
CA THR A 265 -22.86 -7.76 -10.65
C THR A 265 -23.15 -6.44 -9.93
N ARG A 266 -23.08 -6.46 -8.60
CA ARG A 266 -23.21 -5.26 -7.76
C ARG A 266 -21.91 -4.49 -7.56
N TYR A 267 -20.80 -5.00 -8.11
CA TYR A 267 -19.48 -4.40 -7.97
C TYR A 267 -19.40 -2.95 -8.48
N PRO A 268 -20.21 -2.45 -9.44
CA PRO A 268 -20.20 -1.05 -9.83
C PRO A 268 -20.46 -0.03 -8.71
N LYS A 269 -20.98 -0.47 -7.55
CA LYS A 269 -21.16 0.37 -6.37
C LYS A 269 -19.90 0.45 -5.49
N ASP A 270 -18.99 -0.50 -5.63
CA ASP A 270 -17.81 -0.60 -4.80
C ASP A 270 -16.75 0.42 -5.25
N TYR A 271 -16.07 1.08 -4.32
CA TYR A 271 -15.05 2.09 -4.66
C TYR A 271 -13.86 1.49 -5.42
N SER A 272 -13.65 0.17 -5.35
CA SER A 272 -12.58 -0.52 -6.07
C SER A 272 -12.94 -0.86 -7.52
N TYR A 273 -14.17 -0.57 -7.94
CA TYR A 273 -14.69 -0.87 -9.27
C TYR A 273 -13.86 -0.24 -10.39
N ILE A 274 -13.64 -1.04 -11.44
CA ILE A 274 -12.90 -0.64 -12.64
C ILE A 274 -13.89 -0.56 -13.80
N HIS A 275 -14.23 0.66 -14.21
CA HIS A 275 -15.12 0.88 -15.34
C HIS A 275 -14.46 0.40 -16.66
N PRO A 276 -15.14 -0.41 -17.52
CA PRO A 276 -14.56 -0.91 -18.76
C PRO A 276 -13.98 0.18 -19.67
N ILE A 277 -14.72 1.27 -19.87
CA ILE A 277 -14.26 2.42 -20.68
C ILE A 277 -13.05 3.09 -20.04
N GLY A 278 -13.06 3.34 -18.72
CA GLY A 278 -11.92 3.94 -18.01
C GLY A 278 -10.66 3.07 -18.10
N TYR A 279 -10.82 1.74 -18.00
CA TYR A 279 -9.75 0.78 -18.22
C TYR A 279 -9.18 0.87 -19.65
N LEU A 280 -10.03 0.97 -20.67
CA LEU A 280 -9.58 1.09 -22.06
C LEU A 280 -8.83 2.41 -22.28
N ILE A 281 -9.36 3.53 -21.78
CA ILE A 281 -8.73 4.86 -21.86
C ILE A 281 -7.35 4.83 -21.19
N ASP A 282 -7.25 4.35 -19.95
CA ASP A 282 -5.96 4.24 -19.25
C ASP A 282 -4.98 3.39 -20.08
N ARG A 283 -5.40 2.20 -20.51
CA ARG A 283 -4.55 1.27 -21.25
C ARG A 283 -4.05 1.85 -22.57
N VAL A 284 -4.92 2.50 -23.35
CA VAL A 284 -4.55 3.16 -24.61
C VAL A 284 -3.57 4.30 -24.33
N ARG A 285 -3.86 5.15 -23.35
CA ARG A 285 -3.00 6.28 -22.96
C ARG A 285 -1.60 5.81 -22.56
N ARG A 286 -1.46 4.73 -21.77
CA ARG A 286 -0.15 4.14 -21.43
C ARG A 286 0.59 3.67 -22.67
N LYS A 287 -0.10 3.04 -23.62
CA LYS A 287 0.52 2.54 -24.84
C LYS A 287 1.00 3.68 -25.74
N VAL A 288 0.21 4.73 -25.91
CA VAL A 288 0.61 5.93 -26.67
C VAL A 288 1.86 6.57 -26.05
N ARG A 289 1.88 6.79 -24.72
CA ARG A 289 3.05 7.39 -24.04
C ARG A 289 4.32 6.55 -24.21
N ASN A 290 4.20 5.22 -24.09
CA ASN A 290 5.32 4.31 -24.33
C ASN A 290 5.85 4.37 -25.77
N LEU A 291 5.00 4.64 -26.76
CA LEU A 291 5.41 4.74 -28.16
C LEU A 291 6.18 6.03 -28.45
N ILE A 292 5.74 7.15 -27.84
CA ILE A 292 6.47 8.43 -27.88
C ILE A 292 7.89 8.21 -27.30
N GLY A 293 7.96 7.59 -26.12
CA GLY A 293 9.21 7.37 -25.41
C GLY A 293 9.54 8.52 -24.46
N VAL A 294 10.68 8.38 -23.78
CA VAL A 294 11.13 9.30 -22.73
C VAL A 294 12.62 9.64 -22.83
N GLU A 295 13.33 9.14 -23.85
CA GLU A 295 14.78 9.30 -24.00
C GLU A 295 15.20 10.77 -24.05
N ASP A 296 14.33 11.62 -24.59
CA ASP A 296 14.50 13.06 -24.70
C ASP A 296 14.25 13.82 -23.37
N LEU A 297 13.81 13.14 -22.32
CA LEU A 297 13.62 13.70 -20.97
C LEU A 297 14.81 13.43 -20.04
N TYR A 298 15.78 12.60 -20.46
CA TYR A 298 16.91 12.23 -19.61
C TYR A 298 18.20 12.85 -20.13
N ASP A 299 18.88 13.55 -19.24
CA ASP A 299 20.26 13.96 -19.47
C ASP A 299 21.21 12.75 -19.40
N PRO A 300 22.30 12.75 -20.18
CA PRO A 300 23.34 11.75 -20.03
C PRO A 300 23.98 11.86 -18.64
N PHE A 301 24.13 10.72 -17.95
CA PHE A 301 24.80 10.69 -16.66
C PHE A 301 26.32 10.61 -16.84
N THR A 302 27.02 11.73 -16.64
CA THR A 302 28.49 11.83 -16.78
C THR A 302 29.15 12.38 -15.50
N PRO A 303 29.20 11.60 -14.40
CA PRO A 303 29.67 12.05 -13.09
C PRO A 303 31.18 12.32 -12.98
N LYS A 304 31.92 12.25 -14.09
CA LYS A 304 33.38 12.44 -14.06
C LYS A 304 33.66 13.92 -13.80
N ASN A 305 34.33 14.21 -12.68
CA ASN A 305 34.80 15.53 -12.25
C ASN A 305 33.71 16.52 -11.82
N GLU A 306 32.57 16.04 -11.34
CA GLU A 306 31.53 16.90 -10.76
C GLU A 306 31.08 16.39 -9.39
N ASN A 307 30.82 17.33 -8.49
CA ASN A 307 30.19 17.01 -7.23
C ASN A 307 28.69 16.87 -7.47
N PHE A 308 28.09 15.80 -6.96
CA PHE A 308 26.66 15.62 -7.12
C PHE A 308 26.00 14.98 -5.91
N ALA A 309 24.73 15.34 -5.72
CA ALA A 309 23.80 14.62 -4.88
C ALA A 309 22.82 13.83 -5.75
N PHE A 310 22.27 12.76 -5.20
CA PHE A 310 21.35 11.88 -5.89
C PHE A 310 19.99 11.85 -5.18
N PHE A 311 18.91 12.06 -5.94
CA PHE A 311 17.54 12.03 -5.44
C PHE A 311 16.72 11.00 -6.21
N PRO A 312 16.38 9.85 -5.61
CA PRO A 312 15.50 8.87 -6.23
C PRO A 312 14.04 9.27 -6.04
N LEU A 313 13.31 9.47 -7.15
CA LEU A 313 11.87 9.61 -7.07
C LEU A 313 11.23 8.27 -6.65
N HIS A 314 10.24 8.38 -5.78
CA HIS A 314 9.42 7.27 -5.28
C HIS A 314 8.24 6.99 -6.21
N TYR A 315 7.73 5.76 -6.12
CA TYR A 315 6.46 5.36 -6.74
C TYR A 315 5.29 6.08 -6.06
N GLU A 316 4.38 6.65 -6.86
CA GLU A 316 3.23 7.40 -6.37
C GLU A 316 1.94 6.90 -7.02
N PRO A 317 0.81 6.88 -6.28
CA PRO A 317 0.68 7.05 -4.83
C PRO A 317 0.98 5.73 -4.06
N GLU A 318 1.78 5.78 -2.98
CA GLU A 318 2.21 4.59 -2.22
C GLU A 318 2.36 4.84 -0.71
N VAL A 319 2.27 3.78 0.11
CA VAL A 319 2.36 3.84 1.58
C VAL A 319 3.65 4.52 2.06
N SER A 320 4.76 4.36 1.34
CA SER A 320 6.04 5.01 1.69
C SER A 320 5.97 6.53 1.73
N LEU A 321 5.07 7.14 0.95
CA LEU A 321 4.86 8.59 0.96
C LEU A 321 3.62 8.92 1.79
N LEU A 322 2.51 8.20 1.59
CA LEU A 322 1.23 8.57 2.19
C LEU A 322 1.12 8.26 3.68
N LEU A 323 1.82 7.24 4.17
CA LEU A 323 1.82 6.86 5.58
C LEU A 323 3.10 7.29 6.28
N LEU A 324 4.26 6.98 5.70
CA LEU A 324 5.55 7.20 6.37
C LEU A 324 6.06 8.64 6.23
N ALA A 325 5.61 9.38 5.21
CA ALA A 325 6.07 10.74 4.93
C ALA A 325 4.93 11.66 4.44
N PRO A 326 3.79 11.75 5.17
CA PRO A 326 2.55 12.36 4.65
C PRO A 326 2.68 13.85 4.27
N PHE A 327 3.62 14.57 4.89
CA PHE A 327 3.90 15.98 4.61
C PHE A 327 4.98 16.20 3.55
N ALA A 328 5.53 15.12 2.99
CA ALA A 328 6.62 15.11 2.02
C ALA A 328 6.19 14.35 0.73
N THR A 329 4.90 14.42 0.40
CA THR A 329 4.31 13.74 -0.76
C THR A 329 4.56 14.46 -2.07
N ASN A 330 4.77 15.80 -2.06
CA ASN A 330 5.12 16.55 -3.27
C ASN A 330 6.62 16.45 -3.56
N GLN A 331 6.99 15.42 -4.30
CA GLN A 331 8.41 15.17 -4.62
C GLN A 331 9.06 16.26 -5.46
N ILE A 332 8.31 17.00 -6.29
CA ILE A 332 8.89 18.08 -7.09
C ILE A 332 9.34 19.22 -6.18
N GLU A 333 8.53 19.60 -5.19
CA GLU A 333 8.94 20.63 -4.22
C GLU A 333 10.14 20.18 -3.39
N LEU A 334 10.20 18.90 -2.99
CA LEU A 334 11.35 18.35 -2.29
C LEU A 334 12.62 18.37 -3.14
N VAL A 335 12.52 18.02 -4.42
CA VAL A 335 13.63 18.11 -5.37
C VAL A 335 14.12 19.56 -5.48
N ARG A 336 13.21 20.53 -5.62
CA ARG A 336 13.59 21.96 -5.69
C ARG A 336 14.22 22.44 -4.39
N ALA A 337 13.69 22.05 -3.24
CA ALA A 337 14.25 22.39 -1.94
C ALA A 337 15.65 21.78 -1.80
N ALA A 338 15.82 20.50 -2.12
CA ALA A 338 17.11 19.81 -2.08
C ALA A 338 18.14 20.51 -2.99
N ALA A 339 17.77 20.82 -4.24
CA ALA A 339 18.66 21.51 -5.17
C ALA A 339 19.12 22.88 -4.64
N LYS A 340 18.22 23.66 -4.03
CA LYS A 340 18.54 24.97 -3.42
C LYS A 340 19.41 24.85 -2.16
N SER A 341 19.41 23.71 -1.50
CA SER A 341 20.22 23.46 -0.30
C SER A 341 21.62 22.92 -0.60
N LEU A 342 21.93 22.58 -1.86
CA LEU A 342 23.25 22.10 -2.23
C LEU A 342 24.26 23.25 -2.36
N PRO A 343 25.57 22.97 -2.14
CA PRO A 343 26.61 23.93 -2.47
C PRO A 343 26.55 24.32 -3.95
N VAL A 344 26.96 25.56 -4.26
CA VAL A 344 26.85 26.16 -5.62
C VAL A 344 27.46 25.29 -6.72
N MET A 345 28.51 24.53 -6.42
CA MET A 345 29.23 23.69 -7.38
C MET A 345 28.70 22.23 -7.46
N TRP A 346 27.60 21.92 -6.78
CA TRP A 346 27.00 20.59 -6.80
C TRP A 346 25.81 20.53 -7.75
N LYS A 347 25.67 19.40 -8.44
CA LYS A 347 24.46 19.07 -9.21
C LYS A 347 23.55 18.15 -8.41
N LEU A 348 22.23 18.25 -8.65
CA LEU A 348 21.27 17.28 -8.16
C LEU A 348 20.83 16.36 -9.31
N TYR A 349 21.20 15.09 -9.24
CA TYR A 349 20.69 14.06 -10.16
C TYR A 349 19.40 13.47 -9.63
N VAL A 350 18.30 13.73 -10.33
CA VAL A 350 16.99 13.19 -10.01
C VAL A 350 16.75 11.95 -10.86
N LYS A 351 16.55 10.80 -10.21
CA LYS A 351 16.30 9.54 -10.90
C LYS A 351 14.83 9.16 -10.78
N GLU A 352 14.18 9.00 -11.92
CA GLU A 352 12.82 8.48 -12.02
C GLU A 352 12.71 7.03 -11.48
N HIS A 353 11.57 6.74 -10.86
CA HIS A 353 11.19 5.39 -10.49
C HIS A 353 10.85 4.58 -11.74
N PRO A 354 11.45 3.40 -11.97
CA PRO A 354 11.26 2.64 -13.22
C PRO A 354 9.80 2.35 -13.56
N LEU A 355 8.97 2.10 -12.55
CA LEU A 355 7.55 1.85 -12.75
C LEU A 355 6.73 3.10 -13.07
N MET A 356 7.20 4.31 -12.72
CA MET A 356 6.44 5.57 -12.88
C MET A 356 6.67 6.25 -14.22
N VAL A 357 7.67 5.84 -14.99
CA VAL A 357 7.99 6.38 -16.34
C VAL A 357 6.75 6.45 -17.25
N GLN A 358 5.85 5.47 -17.16
CA GLN A 358 4.63 5.39 -17.99
C GLN A 358 3.43 6.13 -17.39
N TYR A 359 3.53 6.50 -16.11
CA TYR A 359 2.45 7.07 -15.30
C TYR A 359 2.57 8.58 -15.17
N ARG A 360 3.80 9.10 -15.07
CA ARG A 360 4.07 10.52 -15.09
C ARG A 360 3.93 11.08 -16.52
N PRO A 361 3.14 12.15 -16.72
CA PRO A 361 3.10 12.84 -18.00
C PRO A 361 4.42 13.58 -18.23
N ARG A 362 4.68 13.97 -19.48
CA ARG A 362 5.90 14.72 -19.82
C ARG A 362 5.98 16.05 -19.08
N SER A 363 4.85 16.71 -18.81
CA SER A 363 4.74 17.95 -18.04
C SER A 363 5.09 17.81 -16.55
N TYR A 364 5.38 16.61 -16.07
CA TYR A 364 5.90 16.39 -14.71
C TYR A 364 7.39 16.73 -14.61
N TYR A 365 8.14 16.53 -15.69
CA TYR A 365 9.55 16.87 -15.83
C TYR A 365 9.65 18.27 -16.42
#